data_AF-A0A528LJ39-F1
#
_entry.id   AF-A0A528LJ39-F1
#
_cell.length_a   1.000
_cell.length_b   1.000
_cell.length_c   1.000
_cell.angle_alpha   90.00
_cell.angle_beta   90.00
_cell.angle_gamma   90.00
#
_symmetry.space_group_name_H-M   'P 1'
#
loop_
_entity.id
_entity.type
_entity.pdbx_description
1 polymer ?
#
loop_
_entity_poly.entity_id
_entity_poly.type
_entity_poly.pdbx_seq_one_letter_code
_entity_poly.pdbx_strand_id
1 'polypeptide(L)'
;AQLIFGRSMSNLSPLQIAQLAEAAAQLAGIGGSTSLLQNLRSAIGIDDLEVITDEEGGTAVSAGKYLNDRTYVTIQKGDRPGSGKATVDLDVGRGVKLRGETTDAGEAKGGVFYEREY
;
A
#
# COMPACT_ATOMS: atom_id res chain seq x y z
N ALA A 1 -9.87 -1.16 -47.14
CA ALA A 1 -9.55 -1.02 -45.71
C ALA A 1 -10.05 -2.27 -44.99
N GLN A 2 -9.14 -3.02 -44.37
CA GLN A 2 -9.37 -4.25 -43.60
C GLN A 2 -9.33 -3.88 -42.10
N LEU A 3 -10.14 -4.56 -41.29
CA LEU A 3 -10.05 -4.84 -39.83
C LEU A 3 -11.49 -5.05 -39.32
N ILE A 4 -12.16 -6.11 -39.77
CA ILE A 4 -12.33 -7.43 -39.11
C ILE A 4 -13.15 -7.34 -37.80
N PHE A 5 -14.27 -8.11 -37.83
CA PHE A 5 -15.24 -8.45 -36.77
C PHE A 5 -16.36 -7.40 -36.54
N GLY A 6 -17.52 -7.45 -37.19
CA GLY A 6 -18.13 -8.56 -37.93
C GLY A 6 -18.97 -9.52 -37.10
N ARG A 7 -19.48 -9.12 -35.91
CA ARG A 7 -20.63 -9.78 -35.26
C ARG A 7 -21.33 -8.84 -34.27
N SER A 8 -22.66 -8.80 -34.36
CA SER A 8 -23.59 -8.00 -33.57
C SER A 8 -23.25 -7.91 -32.09
N MET A 9 -23.28 -6.70 -31.54
CA MET A 9 -23.42 -6.44 -30.10
C MET A 9 -24.72 -7.07 -29.53
N SER A 10 -25.61 -7.57 -30.37
CA SER A 10 -26.89 -8.22 -30.04
C SER A 10 -26.83 -9.73 -29.79
N ASN A 11 -25.65 -10.38 -29.87
CA ASN A 11 -25.51 -11.84 -29.72
C ASN A 11 -24.68 -12.29 -28.50
N LEU A 12 -24.51 -11.43 -27.50
CA LEU A 12 -23.99 -11.90 -26.22
C LEU A 12 -25.10 -12.68 -25.53
N SER A 13 -24.95 -14.01 -25.50
CA SER A 13 -25.80 -14.89 -24.69
C SER A 13 -25.80 -14.38 -23.24
N PRO A 14 -26.92 -14.44 -22.50
CA PRO A 14 -26.97 -14.10 -21.08
C PRO A 14 -25.84 -14.75 -20.26
N LEU A 15 -25.37 -15.92 -20.70
CA LEU A 15 -24.25 -16.65 -20.11
C LEU A 15 -22.89 -15.95 -20.32
N GLN A 16 -22.67 -15.29 -21.46
CA GLN A 16 -21.43 -14.59 -21.77
C GLN A 16 -21.32 -13.25 -21.03
N ILE A 17 -22.46 -12.56 -20.82
CA ILE A 17 -22.50 -11.34 -20.00
C ILE A 17 -22.20 -11.69 -18.53
N ALA A 18 -22.72 -12.81 -18.03
CA ALA A 18 -22.41 -13.29 -16.69
C ALA A 18 -20.91 -13.56 -16.50
N GLN A 19 -20.24 -14.16 -17.48
CA GLN A 19 -18.79 -14.42 -17.42
C GLN A 19 -17.94 -13.13 -17.44
N LEU A 20 -18.34 -12.14 -18.24
CA LEU A 20 -17.65 -10.83 -18.25
C LEU A 20 -17.90 -10.06 -16.95
N ALA A 21 -19.13 -10.09 -16.45
CA ALA A 21 -19.49 -9.49 -15.17
C ALA A 21 -18.76 -10.18 -14.01
N GLU A 22 -18.57 -11.50 -14.06
CA GLU A 22 -17.80 -12.26 -13.08
C GLU A 22 -16.31 -11.88 -13.12
N ALA A 23 -15.70 -11.74 -14.31
CA ALA A 23 -14.32 -11.28 -14.43
C ALA A 23 -14.13 -9.84 -13.93
N ALA A 24 -15.07 -8.94 -14.25
CA ALA A 24 -15.06 -7.57 -13.76
C ALA A 24 -15.31 -7.51 -12.24
N ALA A 25 -16.18 -8.36 -11.72
CA ALA A 25 -16.47 -8.49 -10.29
C ALA A 25 -15.29 -9.10 -9.52
N GLN A 26 -14.55 -10.05 -10.11
CA GLN A 26 -13.31 -10.58 -9.55
C GLN A 26 -12.20 -9.51 -9.52
N LEU A 27 -12.13 -8.65 -10.54
CA LEU A 27 -11.21 -7.50 -10.55
C LEU A 27 -11.64 -6.40 -9.57
N ALA A 28 -12.95 -6.21 -9.37
CA ALA A 28 -13.53 -5.27 -8.40
C ALA A 28 -13.68 -5.83 -6.98
N GLY A 29 -13.32 -7.09 -6.73
CA GLY A 29 -13.41 -7.77 -5.41
C GLY A 29 -14.82 -8.21 -4.98
N ILE A 30 -15.84 -8.05 -5.83
CA ILE A 30 -17.24 -8.37 -5.54
C ILE A 30 -17.51 -9.85 -5.92
N GLY A 31 -16.88 -10.81 -5.22
CA GLY A 31 -17.12 -12.22 -5.54
C GLY A 31 -16.16 -13.27 -4.97
N GLY A 32 -15.26 -12.89 -4.05
CA GLY A 32 -14.38 -13.86 -3.37
C GLY A 32 -12.89 -13.74 -3.69
N SER A 33 -12.46 -12.69 -4.39
CA SER A 33 -11.05 -12.41 -4.72
C SER A 33 -10.44 -11.23 -3.95
N THR A 34 -11.16 -10.60 -3.01
CA THR A 34 -10.56 -9.70 -2.01
C THR A 34 -9.48 -10.40 -1.18
N SER A 35 -9.46 -11.74 -1.18
CA SER A 35 -8.58 -12.55 -0.37
C SER A 35 -7.12 -12.60 -0.81
N LEU A 36 -6.69 -12.29 -2.05
CA LEU A 36 -5.26 -12.49 -2.37
C LEU A 36 -4.37 -11.37 -1.84
N LEU A 37 -4.73 -10.10 -2.04
CA LEU A 37 -4.04 -8.97 -1.41
C LEU A 37 -4.26 -8.96 0.10
N GLN A 38 -5.46 -9.31 0.58
CA GLN A 38 -5.76 -9.41 2.01
C GLN A 38 -5.02 -10.59 2.67
N ASN A 39 -4.92 -11.74 2.02
CA ASN A 39 -4.18 -12.90 2.53
C ASN A 39 -2.68 -12.69 2.39
N LEU A 40 -2.20 -12.03 1.34
CA LEU A 40 -0.80 -11.61 1.27
C LEU A 40 -0.52 -10.68 2.44
N ARG A 41 -1.27 -9.58 2.60
CA ARG A 41 -1.18 -8.65 3.75
C ARG A 41 -1.20 -9.39 5.10
N SER A 42 -2.11 -10.34 5.27
CA SER A 42 -2.21 -11.17 6.49
C SER A 42 -1.05 -12.16 6.66
N ALA A 43 -0.48 -12.69 5.56
CA ALA A 43 0.61 -13.66 5.56
C ALA A 43 1.99 -13.01 5.75
N ILE A 44 2.22 -11.82 5.19
CA ILE A 44 3.41 -11.00 5.47
C ILE A 44 3.24 -10.15 6.74
N GLY A 45 2.01 -10.06 7.25
CA GLY A 45 1.69 -9.43 8.53
C GLY A 45 1.86 -7.91 8.55
N ILE A 46 1.80 -7.21 7.41
CA ILE A 46 1.89 -5.74 7.37
C ILE A 46 0.51 -5.10 7.39
N ASP A 47 0.37 -3.92 7.97
CA ASP A 47 -0.93 -3.24 8.08
C ASP A 47 -1.17 -2.35 6.86
N ASP A 48 -0.13 -1.67 6.37
CA ASP A 48 -0.17 -0.74 5.23
C ASP A 48 0.88 -1.10 4.17
N LEU A 49 0.52 -0.96 2.90
CA LEU A 49 1.43 -1.11 1.76
C LEU A 49 1.02 -0.12 0.67
N GLU A 50 1.93 0.76 0.29
CA GLU A 50 1.66 1.82 -0.66
C GLU A 50 2.88 2.15 -1.54
N VAL A 51 2.62 2.79 -2.68
CA VAL A 51 3.64 3.37 -3.54
C VAL A 51 3.63 4.88 -3.30
N ILE A 52 4.79 5.42 -2.93
CA ILE A 52 4.97 6.83 -2.60
C ILE A 52 6.07 7.43 -3.49
N THR A 53 6.13 8.76 -3.52
CA THR A 53 7.25 9.49 -4.08
C THR A 53 8.17 9.92 -2.94
N ASP A 54 9.47 9.64 -3.06
CA ASP A 54 10.46 10.02 -2.05
C ASP A 54 10.76 11.53 -2.07
N GLU A 55 11.57 11.99 -1.12
CA GLU A 55 11.92 13.41 -0.93
C GLU A 55 12.73 14.00 -2.10
N GLU A 56 13.32 13.15 -2.94
CA GLU A 56 14.10 13.53 -4.12
C GLU A 56 13.33 13.29 -5.44
N GLY A 57 12.06 12.89 -5.37
CA GLY A 57 11.20 12.67 -6.54
C GLY A 57 11.27 11.26 -7.14
N GLY A 58 11.96 10.32 -6.50
CA GLY A 58 12.02 8.91 -6.89
C GLY A 58 10.77 8.12 -6.51
N THR A 59 10.57 6.95 -7.12
CA THR A 59 9.46 6.06 -6.73
C THR A 59 9.92 5.13 -5.61
N ALA A 60 9.13 5.04 -4.55
CA ALA A 60 9.39 4.14 -3.44
C ALA A 60 8.17 3.30 -3.08
N VAL A 61 8.42 2.10 -2.57
CA VAL A 61 7.40 1.25 -1.95
C VAL A 61 7.56 1.36 -0.44
N SER A 62 6.46 1.63 0.26
CA SER A 62 6.40 1.76 1.71
C SER A 62 5.54 0.66 2.30
N ALA A 63 6.04 -0.02 3.34
CA ALA A 63 5.31 -0.99 4.11
C ALA A 63 5.30 -0.57 5.59
N GLY A 64 4.11 -0.53 6.18
CA GLY A 64 3.88 -0.07 7.54
C GLY A 64 3.25 -1.14 8.43
N LYS A 65 3.63 -1.18 9.70
CA LYS A 65 3.05 -2.10 10.68
C LYS A 65 3.03 -1.51 12.08
N TYR A 66 1.90 -1.66 12.77
CA TYR A 66 1.80 -1.52 14.22
C TYR A 66 2.38 -2.75 14.92
N LEU A 67 3.39 -2.53 15.77
CA LEU A 67 3.89 -3.54 16.69
C LEU A 67 3.02 -3.65 17.95
N ASN A 68 2.33 -2.56 18.29
CA ASN A 68 1.33 -2.42 19.34
C ASN A 68 0.58 -1.09 19.13
N ASP A 69 -0.39 -0.79 20.00
CA ASP A 69 -1.22 0.43 19.95
C ASP A 69 -0.43 1.75 19.99
N ARG A 70 0.85 1.70 20.36
CA ARG A 70 1.70 2.89 20.54
C ARG A 70 2.93 2.90 19.63
N THR A 71 3.22 1.83 18.89
CA THR A 71 4.46 1.70 18.13
C THR A 71 4.16 1.33 16.69
N TYR A 72 4.45 2.24 15.77
CA TYR A 72 4.33 2.04 14.34
C TYR A 72 5.72 2.03 13.69
N VAL A 73 5.96 1.07 12.80
CA VAL A 73 7.20 0.94 12.05
C VAL A 73 6.90 1.01 10.58
N THR A 74 7.68 1.80 9.85
CA THR A 74 7.60 1.95 8.41
C THR A 74 8.94 1.61 7.79
N ILE A 75 8.93 0.78 6.75
CA ILE A 75 10.09 0.48 5.91
C ILE A 75 9.78 0.96 4.49
N GLN A 76 10.65 1.76 3.93
CA GLN A 76 10.57 2.27 2.57
C GLN A 76 11.75 1.77 1.75
N LYS A 77 11.48 1.38 0.52
CA LYS A 77 12.47 0.97 -0.47
C LYS A 77 12.26 1.80 -1.73
N GLY A 78 13.16 2.75 -1.98
CA GLY A 78 13.19 3.48 -3.24
C GLY A 78 13.93 2.72 -4.35
N ASP A 79 13.80 3.29 -5.56
CA ASP A 79 14.37 2.84 -6.84
C ASP A 79 15.85 3.18 -7.01
N ARG A 80 16.40 4.09 -6.19
CA ARG A 80 17.80 4.53 -6.22
C ARG A 80 18.62 3.95 -5.07
N PRO A 81 19.96 3.79 -5.20
CA PRO A 81 20.82 3.47 -4.06
C PRO A 81 20.76 4.59 -3.01
N GLY A 82 20.70 4.25 -1.71
CA GLY A 82 20.65 5.26 -0.65
C GLY A 82 19.25 5.83 -0.36
N SER A 83 18.22 5.35 -1.06
CA SER A 83 16.82 5.78 -0.89
C SER A 83 16.02 4.88 0.07
N GLY A 84 16.64 3.87 0.68
CA GLY A 84 16.01 3.02 1.67
C GLY A 84 15.85 3.78 2.99
N LYS A 85 14.69 3.62 3.63
CA LYS A 85 14.37 4.35 4.87
C LYS A 85 13.63 3.46 5.85
N ALA A 86 13.98 3.55 7.12
CA ALA A 86 13.23 2.92 8.21
C ALA A 86 12.85 3.99 9.24
N THR A 87 11.58 4.01 9.61
CA THR A 87 11.01 4.97 10.56
C THR A 87 10.30 4.22 11.68
N VAL A 88 10.47 4.70 12.91
CA VAL A 88 9.74 4.23 14.09
C VAL A 88 9.04 5.42 14.72
N ASP A 89 7.73 5.31 14.87
CA ASP A 89 6.88 6.23 15.60
C ASP A 89 6.41 5.58 16.91
N LEU A 90 6.68 6.25 18.03
CA LEU A 90 6.33 5.80 19.37
C LEU A 90 5.49 6.85 20.09
N ASP A 91 4.26 6.49 20.44
CA ASP A 91 3.41 7.26 21.35
C ASP A 91 3.79 6.94 22.81
N VAL A 92 4.30 7.94 23.52
CA VAL A 92 4.71 7.83 24.93
C VAL A 92 3.54 8.16 25.87
N GLY A 93 2.45 8.70 25.33
CA GLY A 93 1.25 9.12 26.03
C GLY A 93 1.25 10.60 26.41
N ARG A 94 0.10 11.07 26.90
CA ARG A 94 -0.13 12.47 27.32
C ARG A 94 0.15 13.49 26.20
N GLY A 95 -0.06 13.09 24.95
CA GLY A 95 0.20 13.92 23.77
C GLY A 95 1.65 13.94 23.31
N VAL A 96 2.56 13.14 23.89
CA VAL A 96 3.97 13.09 23.50
C VAL A 96 4.23 11.92 22.55
N LYS A 97 4.86 12.20 21.40
CA LYS A 97 5.31 11.20 20.43
C LYS A 97 6.82 11.32 20.19
N LEU A 98 7.49 10.20 19.97
CA LEU A 98 8.88 10.11 19.57
C LEU A 98 8.96 9.55 18.16
N ARG A 99 9.83 10.11 17.33
CA ARG A 99 10.14 9.56 16.00
C ARG A 99 11.62 9.31 15.88
N GLY A 100 11.98 8.14 15.38
CA GLY A 100 13.33 7.81 14.91
C GLY A 100 13.30 7.46 13.43
N GLU A 101 14.30 7.88 12.68
CA GLU A 101 14.45 7.60 11.25
C GLU A 101 15.91 7.22 10.96
N THR A 102 16.11 6.25 10.08
CA THR A 102 17.42 5.94 9.51
C THR A 102 17.32 5.66 8.01
N THR A 103 18.36 6.01 7.27
CA THR A 103 18.48 5.71 5.84
C THR A 103 19.57 4.68 5.56
N ASP A 104 19.47 3.95 4.45
CA ASP A 104 20.52 3.02 3.99
C ASP A 104 21.79 3.75 3.49
N ALA A 105 21.73 5.08 3.35
CA ALA A 105 22.90 5.96 3.18
C ALA A 105 23.69 6.20 4.49
N GLY A 106 23.22 5.69 5.62
CA GLY A 106 23.89 5.80 6.92
C GLY A 106 23.52 7.05 7.71
N GLU A 107 22.46 7.76 7.33
CA GLU A 107 21.94 8.88 8.10
C GLU A 107 20.96 8.38 9.19
N ALA A 108 20.93 9.08 10.32
CA ALA A 108 19.98 8.84 11.39
C ALA A 108 19.45 10.17 11.96
N LYS A 109 18.14 10.24 12.20
CA LYS A 109 17.44 11.41 12.74
C LYS A 109 16.48 10.97 13.84
N GLY A 110 16.23 11.86 14.79
CA GLY A 110 15.27 11.59 15.87
C GLY A 110 14.65 12.89 16.39
N GLY A 111 13.40 12.81 16.86
CA GLY A 111 12.65 13.97 17.33
C GLY A 111 11.58 13.63 18.35
N VAL A 112 11.15 14.66 19.08
CA VAL A 112 10.06 14.62 20.06
C VAL A 112 8.98 15.59 19.62
N PHE A 113 7.73 15.14 19.63
CA PHE A 113 6.56 15.89 19.20
C PHE A 113 5.54 15.94 20.33
N TYR A 114 4.88 17.08 20.50
CA TYR A 114 3.82 17.27 21.49
C TYR A 114 2.57 17.81 20.81
N GLU A 115 1.47 17.08 20.93
CA GLU A 115 0.15 17.45 20.40
C GLU A 115 -0.80 17.71 21.57
N ARG A 116 -1.48 18.87 21.53
CA ARG A 116 -2.53 19.23 22.49
C ARG A 116 -3.81 19.55 21.72
N GLU A 117 -4.86 18.79 21.98
CA GLU A 117 -6.21 19.10 21.51
C GLU A 117 -6.73 20.33 22.27
N TYR A 118 -7.36 21.27 21.55
CA TYR A 118 -7.95 22.50 22.09
C TYR A 118 -9.47 22.39 22.15
#